data_AF-A0A1D6NCM8-F1
#
_entry.id   AF-A0A1D6NCM8-F1
#
_cell.length_a   1.000
_cell.length_b   1.000
_cell.length_c   1.000
_cell.angle_alpha   90.00
_cell.angle_beta   90.00
_cell.angle_gamma   90.00
#
_symmetry.space_group_name_H-M   'P 1'
#
loop_
_entity.id
_entity.type
_entity.pdbx_description
1 polymer ?
#
loop_
_entity_poly.entity_id
_entity_poly.type
_entity_poly.pdbx_seq_one_letter_code
_entity_poly.pdbx_strand_id
1 'polypeptide(L)'
;MIPYSHHVNQMRYKGTQKTTADTALLSIILQLTGAKIGNRLMAEAETNLAINVLPGPLSESYEVQGRGELQLGILIENMRREGFELSVSPPKVMYKTERGERLEPIEEVTVEVGEEHVGFVLETITHRKGEVVDMGPVPGTTGRTRIFMTCPSRGLVGVKGIFSSFTRGTGFMHRAFQAYAKYRGPLGSVRKGVLISVGKGLITSHALMSLEARGILFVSPGMEAYEGMIVGEHSRDSDLEVNPVRTKELTNIRAPGKDENVRLSPPRLMSLEEAIGYVAADELIEVTPKVVRLRKKYLDSTKRKMMKNKPMN
;
A
#
# COMPACT_ATOMS: atom_id res chain seq x y z
N MET A 1 -1.14 17.65 71.90
CA MET A 1 -0.19 16.52 71.79
C MET A 1 -1.01 15.26 71.62
N ILE A 2 -0.60 14.38 70.70
CA ILE A 2 -1.28 13.17 70.16
C ILE A 2 -2.22 13.45 68.96
N PRO A 3 -1.88 12.87 67.80
CA PRO A 3 -2.81 11.99 67.11
C PRO A 3 -2.23 10.58 66.95
N TYR A 4 -3.10 9.59 67.15
CA TYR A 4 -2.87 8.18 66.93
C TYR A 4 -2.77 7.86 65.43
N SER A 5 -1.73 7.11 65.07
CA SER A 5 -1.62 6.38 63.81
C SER A 5 -2.31 5.01 63.95
N HIS A 6 -3.13 4.64 62.97
CA HIS A 6 -3.05 3.36 62.25
C HIS A 6 -4.32 3.12 61.42
N HIS A 7 -4.20 3.34 60.11
CA HIS A 7 -5.00 2.59 59.14
C HIS A 7 -4.01 1.94 58.17
N VAL A 8 -3.77 0.65 58.39
CA VAL A 8 -3.22 -0.26 57.40
C VAL A 8 -4.37 -0.60 56.47
N ASN A 9 -4.31 -0.16 55.22
CA ASN A 9 -5.20 -0.64 54.17
C ASN A 9 -4.36 -1.20 53.04
N GLN A 10 -4.58 -2.48 52.78
CA GLN A 10 -3.94 -3.33 51.79
C GLN A 10 -3.95 -2.66 50.40
N MET A 11 -2.78 -2.33 49.86
CA MET A 11 -2.65 -1.98 48.45
C MET A 11 -2.73 -3.25 47.61
N ARG A 12 -3.92 -3.42 47.00
CA ARG A 12 -4.12 -4.24 45.81
C ARG A 12 -3.10 -3.84 44.74
N TYR A 13 -2.42 -4.85 44.18
CA TYR A 13 -1.66 -4.77 42.93
C TYR A 13 -2.51 -4.06 41.86
N LYS A 14 -2.17 -2.81 41.53
CA LYS A 14 -2.65 -2.15 40.31
C LYS A 14 -1.76 -2.58 39.17
N GLY A 15 -2.39 -3.16 38.16
CA GLY A 15 -1.75 -3.68 36.95
C GLY A 15 -0.79 -2.67 36.35
N THR A 16 0.36 -3.19 35.95
CA THR A 16 1.37 -2.57 35.12
C THR A 16 0.69 -1.88 33.95
N GLN A 17 0.73 -0.54 33.93
CA GLN A 17 0.51 0.22 32.70
C GLN A 17 1.56 -0.26 31.71
N LYS A 18 1.15 -1.05 30.71
CA LYS A 18 1.96 -1.36 29.53
C LYS A 18 2.25 -0.03 28.85
N THR A 19 3.49 0.41 28.94
CA THR A 19 4.06 1.54 28.21
C THR A 19 3.84 1.29 26.71
N THR A 20 2.81 1.92 26.16
CA THR A 20 2.50 1.93 24.73
C THR A 20 3.47 2.90 24.07
N ALA A 21 4.69 2.42 23.81
CA ALA A 21 5.58 3.01 22.81
C ALA A 21 4.96 2.70 21.44
N ASP A 22 3.89 3.43 21.12
CA ASP A 22 2.98 3.23 19.99
C ASP A 22 3.60 3.76 18.71
N THR A 23 4.43 2.94 18.08
CA THR A 23 4.83 3.14 16.69
C THR A 23 3.58 3.19 15.79
N ALA A 24 3.62 3.95 14.69
CA ALA A 24 2.50 4.12 13.76
C ALA A 24 1.84 2.78 13.41
N LEU A 25 0.57 2.61 13.79
CA LEU A 25 -0.17 1.37 13.55
C LEU A 25 -0.87 1.42 12.20
N LEU A 26 -0.64 0.40 11.37
CA LEU A 26 -1.40 0.13 10.17
C LEU A 26 -2.23 -1.14 10.36
N SER A 27 -3.44 -1.15 9.81
CA SER A 27 -4.31 -2.32 9.72
C SER A 27 -4.47 -2.75 8.27
N ILE A 28 -4.40 -4.06 8.03
CA ILE A 28 -4.71 -4.69 6.74
C ILE A 28 -5.72 -5.81 6.97
N ILE A 29 -6.73 -5.91 6.11
CA ILE A 29 -7.66 -7.04 6.09
C ILE A 29 -7.12 -8.10 5.14
N LEU A 30 -6.92 -9.31 5.67
CA LEU A 30 -6.55 -10.49 4.91
C LEU A 30 -7.79 -11.35 4.68
N GLN A 31 -8.04 -11.74 3.42
CA GLN A 31 -9.07 -12.69 3.01
C GLN A 31 -8.41 -13.98 2.57
N LEU A 32 -8.99 -15.10 2.99
CA LEU A 32 -8.33 -16.39 2.98
C LEU A 32 -9.00 -17.41 2.08
N THR A 33 -8.22 -18.43 1.74
CA THR A 33 -8.70 -19.74 1.30
C THR A 33 -8.29 -20.81 2.32
N GLY A 34 -8.81 -20.72 3.55
CA GLY A 34 -8.74 -21.80 4.56
C GLY A 34 -8.20 -21.45 5.96
N ALA A 35 -8.55 -22.28 6.94
CA ALA A 35 -8.26 -22.09 8.38
C ALA A 35 -6.78 -22.02 8.77
N LYS A 36 -5.88 -22.55 7.93
CA LYS A 36 -4.43 -22.56 8.19
C LYS A 36 -3.83 -21.17 8.34
N ILE A 37 -4.36 -20.18 7.61
CA ILE A 37 -3.83 -18.81 7.65
C ILE A 37 -4.17 -18.16 8.99
N GLY A 38 -5.38 -18.34 9.51
CA GLY A 38 -5.77 -17.83 10.83
C GLY A 38 -4.81 -18.32 11.93
N ASN A 39 -4.51 -19.63 11.93
CA ASN A 39 -3.55 -20.21 12.87
C ASN A 39 -2.15 -19.61 12.72
N ARG A 40 -1.67 -19.41 11.48
CA ARG A 40 -0.36 -18.81 11.19
C ARG A 40 -0.26 -17.36 11.67
N LEU A 41 -1.32 -16.58 11.48
CA LEU A 41 -1.39 -15.19 11.94
C LEU A 41 -1.41 -15.10 13.47
N MET A 42 -2.19 -15.96 14.13
CA MET A 42 -2.21 -16.01 15.60
C MET A 42 -0.85 -16.41 16.17
N ALA A 43 -0.18 -17.40 15.56
CA ALA A 43 1.18 -17.78 15.94
C ALA A 43 2.21 -16.64 15.74
N GLU A 44 2.04 -15.80 14.71
CA GLU A 44 2.86 -14.58 14.56
C GLU A 44 2.62 -13.62 15.73
N ALA A 45 1.36 -13.36 16.08
CA ALA A 45 1.00 -12.44 17.16
C ALA A 45 1.50 -12.89 18.55
N GLU A 46 1.68 -14.20 18.77
CA GLU A 46 2.26 -14.75 20.01
C GLU A 46 3.75 -14.43 20.15
N THR A 47 4.48 -14.35 19.04
CA THR A 47 5.94 -14.16 19.04
C THR A 47 6.35 -12.71 18.75
N ASN A 48 5.52 -11.98 18.01
CA ASN A 48 5.79 -10.63 17.55
C ASN A 48 4.88 -9.62 18.26
N LEU A 49 5.41 -8.98 19.32
CA LEU A 49 4.68 -7.99 20.14
C LEU A 49 4.18 -6.76 19.36
N ALA A 50 4.68 -6.57 18.13
CA ALA A 50 4.30 -5.49 17.27
C ALA A 50 3.17 -5.86 16.30
N ILE A 51 2.72 -7.13 16.28
CA ILE A 51 1.57 -7.60 15.52
C ILE A 51 0.40 -7.89 16.47
N ASN A 52 -0.79 -7.46 16.06
CA ASN A 52 -2.04 -7.83 16.68
C ASN A 52 -3.00 -8.35 15.61
N VAL A 53 -3.74 -9.42 15.92
CA VAL A 53 -4.63 -10.08 14.96
C VAL A 53 -6.02 -10.17 15.55
N LEU A 54 -6.99 -9.65 14.81
CA LEU A 54 -8.40 -9.62 15.19
C LEU A 54 -9.24 -10.34 14.12
N PRO A 55 -10.38 -10.95 14.51
CA PRO A 55 -11.37 -11.40 13.53
C PRO A 55 -11.85 -10.24 12.66
N GLY A 56 -11.90 -10.44 11.35
CA GLY A 56 -12.38 -9.44 10.40
C GLY A 56 -13.91 -9.41 10.28
N PRO A 57 -14.45 -8.45 9.50
CA PRO A 57 -15.90 -8.25 9.36
C PRO A 57 -16.60 -9.30 8.50
N LEU A 58 -15.85 -10.09 7.73
CA LEU A 58 -16.36 -11.18 6.89
C LEU A 58 -15.93 -12.53 7.48
N SER A 59 -16.72 -13.56 7.20
CA SER A 59 -16.28 -14.95 7.41
C SER A 59 -14.97 -15.18 6.66
N GLU A 60 -14.00 -15.80 7.32
CA GLU A 60 -12.65 -16.05 6.77
C GLU A 60 -11.86 -14.77 6.41
N SER A 61 -12.05 -13.70 7.18
CA SER A 61 -11.20 -12.52 7.13
C SER A 61 -10.59 -12.19 8.48
N TYR A 62 -9.39 -11.61 8.46
CA TYR A 62 -8.66 -11.17 9.64
C TYR A 62 -8.19 -9.74 9.47
N GLU A 63 -8.29 -8.95 10.53
CA GLU A 63 -7.64 -7.65 10.62
C GLU A 63 -6.28 -7.84 11.29
N VAL A 64 -5.21 -7.53 10.57
CA VAL A 64 -3.84 -7.59 11.06
C VAL A 64 -3.34 -6.17 11.26
N GLN A 65 -3.03 -5.85 12.51
CA GLN A 65 -2.48 -4.57 12.93
C GLN A 65 -0.98 -4.73 13.16
N GLY A 66 -0.18 -3.80 12.65
CA GLY A 66 1.27 -3.82 12.75
C GLY A 66 1.88 -2.43 12.86
N ARG A 67 3.14 -2.36 13.29
CA ARG A 67 3.93 -1.12 13.35
C ARG A 67 4.47 -0.77 11.97
N GLY A 68 3.62 -0.12 11.18
CA GLY A 68 3.95 0.40 9.87
C GLY A 68 3.89 -0.61 8.73
N GLU A 69 4.07 -0.09 7.52
CA GLU A 69 3.84 -0.81 6.26
C GLU A 69 4.87 -1.92 6.05
N LEU A 70 6.13 -1.64 6.38
CA LEU A 70 7.23 -2.57 6.21
C LEU A 70 7.02 -3.86 7.01
N GLN A 71 6.56 -3.75 8.26
CA GLN A 71 6.33 -4.92 9.10
C GLN A 71 5.23 -5.82 8.53
N LEU A 72 4.12 -5.23 8.09
CA LEU A 72 3.03 -5.98 7.47
C LEU A 72 3.47 -6.59 6.14
N GLY A 73 4.25 -5.86 5.33
CA GLY A 73 4.83 -6.37 4.10
C GLY A 73 5.75 -7.58 4.32
N ILE A 74 6.58 -7.55 5.37
CA ILE A 74 7.45 -8.69 5.75
C ILE A 74 6.61 -9.90 6.14
N LEU A 75 5.57 -9.73 6.96
CA LEU A 75 4.68 -10.84 7.36
C LEU A 75 4.03 -11.48 6.12
N ILE A 76 3.46 -10.66 5.23
CA ILE A 76 2.82 -11.15 4.01
C ILE A 76 3.83 -11.84 3.10
N GLU A 77 5.04 -11.30 2.94
CA GLU A 77 6.10 -11.91 2.14
C GLU A 77 6.59 -13.24 2.73
N ASN A 78 6.71 -13.35 4.04
CA ASN A 78 7.05 -14.60 4.71
C ASN A 78 5.98 -15.65 4.46
N MET A 79 4.70 -15.30 4.65
CA MET A 79 3.58 -16.19 4.37
C MET A 79 3.55 -16.61 2.89
N ARG A 80 3.84 -15.68 1.97
CA ARG A 80 3.96 -15.97 0.54
C ARG A 80 5.03 -17.02 0.27
N ARG A 81 6.20 -16.91 0.92
CA ARG A 81 7.31 -17.88 0.83
C ARG A 81 6.99 -19.22 1.48
N GLU A 82 6.17 -19.22 2.53
CA GLU A 82 5.64 -20.42 3.19
C GLU A 82 4.57 -21.16 2.36
N GLY A 83 4.15 -20.61 1.22
CA GLY A 83 3.19 -21.27 0.33
C GLY A 83 1.75 -20.77 0.46
N PHE A 84 1.50 -19.72 1.25
CA PHE A 84 0.15 -19.21 1.46
C PHE A 84 -0.37 -18.39 0.27
N GLU A 85 -1.68 -18.49 0.07
CA GLU A 85 -2.44 -17.69 -0.88
C GLU A 85 -3.46 -16.85 -0.12
N LEU A 86 -3.45 -15.54 -0.35
CA LEU A 86 -4.32 -14.62 0.38
C LEU A 86 -4.59 -13.35 -0.45
N SER A 87 -5.70 -12.70 -0.13
CA SER A 87 -6.02 -11.36 -0.65
C SER A 87 -5.86 -10.32 0.45
N VAL A 88 -5.19 -9.22 0.13
CA VAL A 88 -4.78 -8.17 1.06
C VAL A 88 -5.50 -6.88 0.70
N SER A 89 -6.16 -6.25 1.67
CA SER A 89 -6.71 -4.90 1.49
C SER A 89 -5.63 -3.82 1.61
N PRO A 90 -5.87 -2.61 1.10
CA PRO A 90 -5.00 -1.47 1.38
C PRO A 90 -4.76 -1.27 2.88
N PRO A 91 -3.54 -0.89 3.28
CA PRO A 91 -3.26 -0.53 4.65
C PRO A 91 -4.01 0.75 5.03
N LYS A 92 -4.48 0.81 6.27
CA LYS A 92 -5.12 1.99 6.85
C LYS A 92 -4.44 2.34 8.16
N VAL A 93 -4.31 3.64 8.43
CA VAL A 93 -3.85 4.09 9.75
C VAL A 93 -4.94 3.91 10.79
N MET A 94 -4.51 3.61 12.00
CA MET A 94 -5.39 3.60 13.17
C MET A 94 -5.62 5.03 13.65
N TYR A 95 -6.89 5.45 13.69
CA TYR A 95 -7.28 6.73 14.28
C TYR A 95 -7.57 6.55 15.77
N LYS A 96 -7.26 7.57 16.58
CA LYS A 96 -7.69 7.67 17.98
C LYS A 96 -8.72 8.78 18.11
N THR A 97 -9.63 8.66 19.08
CA THR A 97 -10.53 9.74 19.46
C THR A 97 -10.27 10.07 20.92
N GLU A 98 -9.82 11.29 21.19
CA GLU A 98 -9.55 11.77 22.53
C GLU A 98 -10.22 13.12 22.72
N ARG A 99 -10.99 13.29 23.81
CA ARG A 99 -11.71 14.54 24.13
C ARG A 99 -12.57 15.08 22.97
N GLY A 100 -13.12 14.19 22.13
CA GLY A 100 -13.93 14.56 20.96
C GLY A 100 -13.13 14.95 19.72
N GLU A 101 -11.80 14.98 19.77
CA GLU A 101 -10.95 15.23 18.61
C GLU A 101 -10.46 13.93 17.98
N ARG A 102 -10.50 13.87 16.65
CA ARG A 102 -9.92 12.78 15.86
C ARG A 102 -8.41 13.01 15.72
N LEU A 103 -7.64 12.06 16.25
CA LEU A 103 -6.19 12.04 16.17
C LEU A 103 -5.72 10.99 15.17
N GLU A 104 -4.59 11.26 14.53
CA GLU A 104 -3.90 10.37 13.62
C GLU A 104 -2.40 10.26 13.96
N PRO A 105 -1.75 9.13 13.64
CA PRO A 105 -0.32 8.97 13.87
C PRO A 105 0.49 9.88 12.94
N ILE A 106 1.43 10.63 13.52
CA ILE A 106 2.41 11.47 12.84
C ILE A 106 3.78 10.80 12.97
N GLU A 107 4.53 10.81 11.88
CA GLU A 107 5.91 10.36 11.81
C GLU A 107 6.84 11.55 11.55
N GLU A 108 7.99 11.55 12.22
CA GLU A 108 9.16 12.31 11.81
C GLU A 108 9.82 11.60 10.61
N VAL A 109 10.13 12.39 9.59
CA VAL A 109 10.73 11.93 8.35
C VAL A 109 11.99 12.73 8.10
N THR A 110 13.12 12.05 8.05
CA THR A 110 14.41 12.64 7.69
C THR A 110 14.81 12.12 6.33
N VAL A 111 15.03 13.04 5.40
CA VAL A 111 15.44 12.71 4.03
C VAL A 111 16.79 13.35 3.73
N GLU A 112 17.67 12.60 3.08
CA GLU A 112 18.92 13.11 2.51
C GLU A 112 18.97 12.80 1.02
N VAL A 113 19.06 13.83 0.20
CA VAL A 113 19.05 13.70 -1.26
C VAL A 113 20.02 14.69 -1.91
N GLY A 114 20.34 14.44 -3.18
CA GLY A 114 20.98 15.45 -4.04
C GLY A 114 20.08 16.69 -4.19
N GLU A 115 20.70 17.85 -4.39
CA GLU A 115 20.00 19.14 -4.57
C GLU A 115 18.93 19.08 -5.69
N GLU A 116 19.21 18.34 -6.76
CA GLU A 116 18.31 18.14 -7.90
C GLU A 116 16.99 17.42 -7.53
N HIS A 117 16.96 16.70 -6.41
CA HIS A 117 15.81 15.92 -5.96
C HIS A 117 15.02 16.61 -4.83
N VAL A 118 15.52 17.72 -4.28
CA VAL A 118 14.89 18.43 -3.16
C VAL A 118 13.46 18.86 -3.51
N GLY A 119 13.25 19.48 -4.67
CA GLY A 119 11.94 19.96 -5.11
C GLY A 119 10.89 18.85 -5.12
N PHE A 120 11.25 17.66 -5.62
CA PHE A 120 10.38 16.50 -5.66
C PHE A 120 9.99 16.00 -4.26
N VAL A 121 10.95 15.95 -3.32
CA VAL A 121 10.68 15.52 -1.94
C VAL A 121 9.70 16.47 -1.27
N LEU A 122 9.92 17.78 -1.42
CA LEU A 122 9.05 18.82 -0.86
C LEU A 122 7.64 18.74 -1.43
N GLU A 123 7.52 18.62 -2.76
CA GLU A 123 6.23 18.50 -3.44
C GLU A 123 5.48 17.23 -2.99
N THR A 124 6.18 16.09 -2.96
CA THR A 124 5.59 14.80 -2.57
C THR A 124 5.03 14.85 -1.16
N ILE A 125 5.81 15.34 -0.19
CA ILE A 125 5.41 15.37 1.21
C ILE A 125 4.29 16.39 1.46
N THR A 126 4.32 17.55 0.77
CA THR A 126 3.27 18.58 0.89
C THR A 126 1.90 18.06 0.45
N HIS A 127 1.81 17.38 -0.70
CA HIS A 127 0.56 16.74 -1.16
C HIS A 127 0.04 15.67 -0.19
N ARG A 128 0.93 15.13 0.65
CA ARG A 128 0.68 14.10 1.64
C ARG A 128 0.48 14.64 3.06
N LYS A 129 0.26 15.95 3.19
CA LYS A 129 0.01 16.68 4.47
C LYS A 129 1.20 16.65 5.42
N GLY A 130 2.41 16.47 4.90
CA GLY A 130 3.61 16.70 5.66
C GLY A 130 4.01 18.17 5.71
N GLU A 131 4.78 18.49 6.74
CA GLU A 131 5.24 19.82 7.09
C GLU A 131 6.75 19.76 7.23
N VAL A 132 7.47 20.69 6.59
CA VAL A 132 8.92 20.83 6.75
C VAL A 132 9.18 21.52 8.08
N VAL A 133 10.04 20.92 8.89
CA VAL A 133 10.49 21.45 10.17
C VAL A 133 11.77 22.24 9.98
N ASP A 134 12.73 21.65 9.27
CA ASP A 134 14.04 22.25 9.02
C ASP A 134 14.67 21.64 7.76
N MET A 135 15.58 22.37 7.13
CA MET A 135 16.36 21.88 6.00
C MET A 135 17.73 22.55 5.92
N GLY A 136 18.74 21.79 5.50
CA GLY A 136 20.09 22.34 5.36
C GLY A 136 21.05 21.38 4.66
N PRO A 137 22.26 21.85 4.33
CA PRO A 137 23.28 21.00 3.73
C PRO A 137 23.72 19.89 4.69
N VAL A 138 24.05 18.72 4.15
CA VAL A 138 24.64 17.64 4.95
C VAL A 138 26.10 18.00 5.30
N PRO A 139 26.48 18.10 6.59
CA PRO A 139 27.84 18.46 6.98
C PRO A 139 28.87 17.50 6.36
N GLY A 140 29.96 18.06 5.81
CA GLY A 140 31.03 17.28 5.20
C GLY A 140 30.70 16.67 3.83
N THR A 141 29.53 16.97 3.25
CA THR A 141 29.16 16.51 1.89
C THR A 141 28.75 17.70 1.02
N THR A 142 29.24 17.75 -0.22
CA THR A 142 28.82 18.78 -1.19
C THR A 142 27.62 18.29 -2.00
N GLY A 143 26.67 19.17 -2.30
CA GLY A 143 25.53 18.88 -3.17
C GLY A 143 24.45 17.98 -2.57
N ARG A 144 24.45 17.75 -1.25
CA ARG A 144 23.41 17.00 -0.54
C ARG A 144 22.70 17.87 0.48
N THR A 145 21.38 17.74 0.50
CA THR A 145 20.50 18.44 1.45
C THR A 145 19.82 17.42 2.35
N ARG A 146 19.82 17.69 3.66
CA ARG A 146 19.00 17.01 4.66
C ARG A 146 17.74 17.83 4.92
N ILE A 147 16.60 17.15 4.93
CA ILE A 147 15.28 17.74 5.16
C ILE A 147 14.62 17.00 6.33
N PHE A 148 14.24 17.74 7.36
CA PHE A 148 13.47 17.24 8.50
C PHE A 148 12.01 17.63 8.32
N MET A 149 11.12 16.65 8.40
CA MET A 149 9.69 16.82 8.16
C MET A 149 8.87 16.06 9.18
N THR A 150 7.62 16.46 9.38
CA THR A 150 6.61 15.65 10.05
C THR A 150 5.51 15.32 9.05
N CYS A 151 5.01 14.10 9.02
CA CYS A 151 3.96 13.70 8.09
C CYS A 151 3.02 12.67 8.71
N PRO A 152 1.70 12.74 8.47
CA PRO A 152 0.80 11.67 8.84
C PRO A 152 1.23 10.34 8.23
N SER A 153 1.18 9.25 9.00
CA SER A 153 1.58 7.92 8.52
C SER A 153 0.83 7.50 7.26
N ARG A 154 -0.45 7.88 7.12
CA ARG A 154 -1.26 7.61 5.92
C ARG A 154 -0.71 8.28 4.67
N GLY A 155 -0.07 9.44 4.83
CA GLY A 155 0.54 10.18 3.75
C GLY A 155 1.79 9.47 3.26
N LEU A 156 2.47 8.73 4.14
CA LEU A 156 3.74 8.08 3.84
C LEU A 156 3.61 6.66 3.29
N VAL A 157 2.41 6.10 3.23
CA VAL A 157 2.15 4.80 2.59
C VAL A 157 2.60 4.84 1.13
N GLY A 158 3.41 3.86 0.73
CA GLY A 158 3.97 3.75 -0.63
C GLY A 158 5.02 4.79 -1.03
N VAL A 159 5.34 5.76 -0.17
CA VAL A 159 6.29 6.84 -0.50
C VAL A 159 7.70 6.30 -0.71
N LYS A 160 8.08 5.26 0.03
CA LYS A 160 9.44 4.68 -0.06
C LYS A 160 9.77 4.15 -1.46
N GLY A 161 8.82 3.47 -2.11
CA GLY A 161 9.01 2.99 -3.48
C GLY A 161 9.21 4.14 -4.47
N ILE A 162 8.31 5.13 -4.42
CA ILE A 162 8.37 6.34 -5.26
C ILE A 162 9.69 7.09 -5.06
N PHE A 163 10.10 7.26 -3.80
CA PHE A 163 11.33 7.94 -3.42
C PHE A 163 12.58 7.23 -3.95
N SER A 164 12.64 5.90 -3.79
CA SER A 164 13.76 5.09 -4.27
C SER A 164 13.92 5.19 -5.79
N SER A 165 12.81 5.06 -6.53
CA SER A 165 12.81 5.19 -7.99
C SER A 165 13.24 6.58 -8.46
N PHE A 166 12.71 7.64 -7.84
CA PHE A 166 12.98 9.02 -8.28
C PHE A 166 14.43 9.44 -7.99
N THR A 167 14.95 9.05 -6.82
CA THR A 167 16.35 9.33 -6.44
C THR A 167 17.35 8.34 -7.04
N ARG A 168 16.87 7.35 -7.81
CA ARG A 168 17.68 6.27 -8.39
C ARG A 168 18.54 5.55 -7.34
N GLY A 169 17.98 5.39 -6.13
CA GLY A 169 18.65 4.75 -5.01
C GLY A 169 19.74 5.58 -4.31
N THR A 170 19.95 6.85 -4.69
CA THR A 170 20.97 7.72 -4.08
C THR A 170 20.48 8.47 -2.84
N GLY A 171 19.16 8.49 -2.62
CA GLY A 171 18.52 9.15 -1.50
C GLY A 171 18.41 8.24 -0.28
N PHE A 172 18.49 8.83 0.91
CA PHE A 172 18.20 8.17 2.17
C PHE A 172 16.91 8.73 2.76
N MET A 173 16.05 7.86 3.25
CA MET A 173 14.81 8.23 3.94
C MET A 173 14.71 7.42 5.23
N HIS A 174 14.67 8.11 6.35
CA HIS A 174 14.38 7.55 7.66
C HIS A 174 13.02 8.05 8.14
N ARG A 175 12.28 7.18 8.82
CA ARG A 175 10.95 7.47 9.35
C ARG A 175 10.85 6.92 10.77
N ALA A 176 10.31 7.71 11.67
CA ALA A 176 10.03 7.29 13.04
C ALA A 176 8.68 7.83 13.47
N PHE A 177 7.92 7.03 14.22
CA PHE A 177 6.71 7.54 14.87
C PHE A 177 7.07 8.63 15.86
N GLN A 178 6.34 9.74 15.80
CA GLN A 178 6.52 10.86 16.70
C GLN A 178 5.43 10.88 17.77
N ALA A 179 4.17 11.02 17.36
CA ALA A 179 3.02 11.14 18.25
C ALA A 179 1.69 10.95 17.51
N TYR A 180 0.60 10.76 18.26
CA TYR A 180 -0.73 11.03 17.73
C TYR A 180 -0.99 12.54 17.81
N ALA A 181 -1.43 13.12 16.70
CA ALA A 181 -1.78 14.55 16.62
C ALA A 181 -3.10 14.75 15.89
N LYS A 182 -3.61 15.98 15.91
CA LYS A 182 -4.86 16.37 15.26
C LYS A 182 -4.84 15.99 13.78
N TYR A 183 -5.94 15.40 13.30
CA TYR A 183 -6.11 15.04 11.89
C TYR A 183 -5.84 16.23 10.96
N ARG A 184 -4.85 16.09 10.06
CA ARG A 184 -4.39 17.13 9.11
C ARG A 184 -5.25 17.26 7.84
N GLY A 185 -6.48 16.75 7.86
CA GLY A 185 -7.40 16.83 6.71
C GLY A 185 -7.13 15.79 5.60
N PRO A 186 -7.98 15.71 4.56
CA PRO A 186 -7.87 14.68 3.51
C PRO A 186 -6.56 14.80 2.71
N LEU A 187 -6.00 13.67 2.26
CA LEU A 187 -4.85 13.68 1.33
C LEU A 187 -5.32 14.21 -0.04
N GLY A 188 -4.42 14.82 -0.80
CA GLY A 188 -4.69 15.08 -2.22
C GLY A 188 -4.83 13.75 -2.99
N SER A 189 -5.77 13.68 -3.93
CA SER A 189 -5.85 12.55 -4.87
C SER A 189 -4.90 12.83 -6.03
N VAL A 190 -3.79 12.10 -6.08
CA VAL A 190 -2.80 12.17 -7.18
C VAL A 190 -2.77 10.86 -7.97
N ARG A 191 -3.66 9.90 -7.63
CA ARG A 191 -3.66 8.57 -8.26
C ARG A 191 -4.48 8.61 -9.55
N LYS A 192 -3.87 8.15 -10.65
CA LYS A 192 -4.56 7.91 -11.91
C LYS A 192 -5.51 6.70 -11.81
N GLY A 193 -6.40 6.55 -12.78
CA GLY A 193 -7.26 5.38 -12.90
C GLY A 193 -6.45 4.12 -13.24
N VAL A 194 -7.12 2.97 -13.20
CA VAL A 194 -6.52 1.68 -13.57
C VAL A 194 -7.09 1.10 -14.86
N LEU A 195 -6.27 0.33 -15.57
CA LEU A 195 -6.71 -0.52 -16.68
C LEU A 195 -7.20 -1.86 -16.11
N ILE A 196 -8.47 -2.18 -16.30
CA ILE A 196 -9.15 -3.33 -15.71
C ILE A 196 -9.46 -4.35 -16.81
N SER A 197 -8.98 -5.58 -16.67
CA SER A 197 -9.29 -6.66 -17.60
C SER A 197 -10.77 -7.01 -17.57
N VAL A 198 -11.39 -7.15 -18.74
CA VAL A 198 -12.72 -7.78 -18.91
C VAL A 198 -12.65 -9.21 -19.45
N GLY A 199 -11.45 -9.66 -19.80
CA GLY A 199 -11.23 -10.97 -20.42
C GLY A 199 -10.56 -11.96 -19.48
N LYS A 200 -10.79 -13.25 -19.74
CA LYS A 200 -10.09 -14.37 -19.12
C LYS A 200 -9.26 -15.13 -20.16
N GLY A 201 -7.99 -15.38 -19.85
CA GLY A 201 -7.09 -16.12 -20.74
C GLY A 201 -5.66 -15.57 -20.74
N LEU A 202 -4.84 -16.05 -21.68
CA LEU A 202 -3.47 -15.59 -21.83
C LEU A 202 -3.41 -14.21 -22.48
N ILE A 203 -2.64 -13.31 -21.88
CA ILE A 203 -2.41 -11.96 -22.38
C ILE A 203 -1.60 -12.03 -23.69
N THR A 204 -2.07 -11.34 -24.72
CA THR A 204 -1.41 -11.34 -26.04
C THR A 204 -0.60 -10.07 -26.25
N SER A 205 0.57 -10.18 -26.91
CA SER A 205 1.38 -9.01 -27.27
C SER A 205 0.62 -8.03 -28.16
N HIS A 206 -0.26 -8.55 -29.02
CA HIS A 206 -1.13 -7.76 -29.89
C HIS A 206 -2.11 -6.88 -29.10
N ALA A 207 -2.75 -7.43 -28.06
CA ALA A 207 -3.63 -6.64 -27.21
C ALA A 207 -2.82 -5.57 -26.46
N LEU A 208 -1.70 -5.95 -25.85
CA LEU A 208 -0.87 -5.03 -25.07
C LEU A 208 -0.36 -3.84 -25.89
N MET A 209 0.03 -4.03 -27.16
CA MET A 209 0.47 -2.94 -28.04
C MET A 209 -0.58 -1.82 -28.14
N SER A 210 -1.86 -2.20 -28.27
CA SER A 210 -2.95 -1.22 -28.32
C SER A 210 -3.25 -0.56 -26.96
N LEU A 211 -2.87 -1.21 -25.86
CA LEU A 211 -3.11 -0.75 -24.50
C LEU A 211 -1.96 0.14 -23.97
N GLU A 212 -0.75 0.03 -24.50
CA GLU A 212 0.37 0.93 -24.13
C GLU A 212 0.03 2.40 -24.38
N ALA A 213 -0.70 2.70 -25.46
CA ALA A 213 -1.17 4.05 -25.74
C ALA A 213 -2.18 4.59 -24.69
N ARG A 214 -2.74 3.71 -23.84
CA ARG A 214 -3.69 4.07 -22.78
C ARG A 214 -2.99 4.30 -21.44
N GLY A 215 -1.79 3.78 -21.23
CA GLY A 215 -1.02 4.00 -20.00
C GLY A 215 0.07 2.97 -19.75
N ILE A 216 0.49 2.84 -18.49
CA ILE A 216 1.64 2.00 -18.10
C ILE A 216 1.14 0.61 -17.75
N LEU A 217 1.63 -0.41 -18.46
CA LEU A 217 1.26 -1.80 -18.24
C LEU A 217 1.97 -2.40 -17.02
N PHE A 218 1.27 -3.25 -16.27
CA PHE A 218 1.82 -4.03 -15.13
C PHE A 218 2.02 -5.50 -15.46
N VAL A 219 1.72 -5.90 -16.69
CA VAL A 219 1.67 -7.30 -17.13
C VAL A 219 2.49 -7.51 -18.39
N SER A 220 2.96 -8.73 -18.57
CA SER A 220 3.70 -9.19 -19.74
C SER A 220 2.85 -10.12 -20.61
N PRO A 221 3.14 -10.25 -21.91
CA PRO A 221 2.56 -11.30 -22.73
C PRO A 221 2.72 -12.69 -22.12
N GLY A 222 1.72 -13.55 -22.27
CA GLY A 222 1.70 -14.91 -21.74
C GLY A 222 1.27 -15.02 -20.26
N MET A 223 1.13 -13.91 -19.54
CA MET A 223 0.50 -13.93 -18.22
C MET A 223 -0.99 -14.26 -18.32
N GLU A 224 -1.53 -14.98 -17.35
CA GLU A 224 -2.97 -15.20 -17.24
C GLU A 224 -3.68 -13.95 -16.70
N ALA A 225 -4.68 -13.50 -17.45
CA ALA A 225 -5.64 -12.49 -17.02
C ALA A 225 -6.99 -13.12 -16.69
N TYR A 226 -7.74 -12.45 -15.82
CA TYR A 226 -9.13 -12.75 -15.51
C TYR A 226 -9.91 -11.44 -15.35
N GLU A 227 -11.25 -11.53 -15.35
CA GLU A 227 -12.12 -10.36 -15.23
C GLU A 227 -11.88 -9.62 -13.92
N GLY A 228 -11.72 -8.29 -13.96
CA GLY A 228 -11.47 -7.44 -12.81
C GLY A 228 -10.02 -7.39 -12.33
N MET A 229 -9.11 -8.15 -12.95
CA MET A 229 -7.67 -8.01 -12.74
C MET A 229 -7.21 -6.64 -13.24
N ILE A 230 -6.37 -5.95 -12.46
CA ILE A 230 -5.74 -4.70 -12.87
C ILE A 230 -4.48 -5.04 -13.67
N VAL A 231 -4.42 -4.55 -14.90
CA VAL A 231 -3.35 -4.85 -15.87
C VAL A 231 -2.45 -3.65 -16.16
N GLY A 232 -2.77 -2.48 -15.60
CA GLY A 232 -1.96 -1.27 -15.76
C GLY A 232 -2.53 -0.04 -15.07
N GLU A 233 -1.75 1.04 -15.10
CA GLU A 233 -2.14 2.40 -14.76
C GLU A 233 -2.68 3.10 -16.00
N HIS A 234 -3.84 3.71 -15.90
CA HIS A 234 -4.40 4.52 -16.97
C HIS A 234 -3.69 5.89 -17.02
N SER A 235 -3.60 6.49 -18.21
CA SER A 235 -3.07 7.84 -18.39
C SER A 235 -3.96 8.94 -17.81
N ARG A 236 -5.23 8.64 -17.51
CA ARG A 236 -6.22 9.55 -16.93
C ARG A 236 -6.74 9.03 -15.59
N ASP A 237 -7.46 9.88 -14.86
CA ASP A 237 -7.94 9.59 -13.50
C ASP A 237 -9.11 8.59 -13.43
N SER A 238 -9.79 8.34 -14.55
CA SER A 238 -10.90 7.38 -14.62
C SER A 238 -10.40 5.96 -14.89
N ASP A 239 -10.96 4.97 -14.21
CA ASP A 239 -10.75 3.56 -14.57
C ASP A 239 -11.23 3.26 -16.00
N LEU A 240 -10.50 2.38 -16.70
CA LEU A 240 -10.82 1.97 -18.07
C LEU A 240 -10.86 0.44 -18.16
N GLU A 241 -11.97 -0.09 -18.65
CA GLU A 241 -12.13 -1.51 -18.95
C GLU A 241 -11.48 -1.85 -20.30
N VAL A 242 -10.62 -2.87 -20.30
CA VAL A 242 -9.80 -3.26 -21.45
C VAL A 242 -9.81 -4.77 -21.62
N ASN A 243 -9.63 -5.24 -22.86
CA ASN A 243 -9.48 -6.67 -23.15
C ASN A 243 -8.01 -6.99 -23.50
N PRO A 244 -7.22 -7.53 -22.55
CA PRO A 244 -5.82 -7.85 -22.76
C PRO A 244 -5.58 -9.22 -23.40
N VAL A 245 -6.64 -10.01 -23.65
CA VAL A 245 -6.55 -11.37 -24.23
C VAL A 245 -6.96 -11.39 -25.72
N ARG A 246 -7.25 -10.23 -26.31
CA ARG A 246 -7.68 -10.11 -27.70
C ARG A 246 -6.61 -10.64 -28.65
N THR A 247 -6.98 -11.64 -29.45
CA THR A 247 -6.13 -12.16 -30.52
C THR A 247 -6.13 -11.22 -31.73
N LYS A 248 -5.10 -11.33 -32.58
CA LYS A 248 -5.05 -10.62 -33.85
C LYS A 248 -6.09 -11.24 -34.78
N GLU A 249 -6.97 -10.44 -35.37
CA GLU A 249 -7.84 -10.93 -36.44
C GLU A 249 -6.97 -11.27 -37.65
N LEU A 250 -7.06 -12.52 -38.11
CA LEU A 250 -6.41 -12.97 -39.33
C LEU A 250 -7.13 -12.33 -40.52
N THR A 251 -6.71 -11.13 -40.89
CA THR A 251 -7.04 -10.61 -42.21
C THR A 251 -6.21 -11.43 -43.22
N ASN A 252 -6.87 -12.11 -44.15
CA ASN A 252 -6.26 -12.94 -45.21
C ASN A 252 -5.34 -12.17 -46.18
N ILE A 253 -4.87 -10.97 -45.81
CA ILE A 253 -3.95 -10.16 -46.59
C ILE A 253 -2.54 -10.58 -46.19
N ARG A 254 -2.00 -11.55 -46.94
CA ARG A 254 -0.55 -11.83 -46.99
C ARG A 254 0.15 -10.62 -47.61
N ALA A 255 0.45 -9.60 -46.81
CA ALA A 255 1.46 -8.61 -47.14
C ALA A 255 2.84 -9.24 -46.92
N PRO A 256 3.67 -9.45 -47.97
CA PRO A 256 5.02 -9.97 -47.78
C PRO A 256 5.84 -8.91 -47.03
N GLY A 257 6.39 -9.26 -45.87
CA GLY A 257 7.40 -8.43 -45.19
C GLY A 257 6.96 -7.60 -43.97
N LYS A 258 5.76 -7.81 -43.41
CA LYS A 258 5.35 -7.20 -42.12
C LYS A 258 5.10 -8.24 -41.02
N ASP A 259 6.12 -9.03 -40.69
CA ASP A 259 6.26 -9.45 -39.30
C ASP A 259 6.80 -8.23 -38.54
N GLU A 260 5.90 -7.32 -38.17
CA GLU A 260 6.24 -6.27 -37.21
C GLU A 260 6.64 -6.97 -35.91
N ASN A 261 7.95 -7.05 -35.68
CA ASN A 261 8.49 -7.41 -34.37
C ASN A 261 7.81 -6.49 -33.35
N VAL A 262 6.89 -7.07 -32.58
CA VAL A 262 6.10 -6.34 -31.59
C VAL A 262 7.05 -5.87 -30.50
N ARG A 263 7.48 -4.61 -30.58
CA ARG A 263 8.29 -3.96 -29.56
C ARG A 263 7.35 -3.36 -28.53
N LEU A 264 7.23 -4.05 -27.39
CA LEU A 264 6.54 -3.53 -26.22
C LEU A 264 7.54 -2.82 -25.31
N SER A 265 7.06 -1.74 -24.70
CA SER A 265 7.75 -1.09 -23.59
C SER A 265 7.82 -2.07 -22.40
N PRO A 266 8.94 -2.13 -21.66
CA PRO A 266 9.01 -2.98 -20.48
C PRO A 266 7.90 -2.64 -19.48
N PRO A 267 7.11 -3.62 -19.00
CA PRO A 267 6.03 -3.35 -18.06
C PRO A 267 6.59 -2.98 -16.68
N ARG A 268 5.84 -2.17 -15.94
CA ARG A 268 6.10 -1.89 -14.52
C ARG A 268 5.59 -3.05 -13.68
N LEU A 269 6.40 -4.09 -13.53
CA LEU A 269 6.11 -5.21 -12.64
C LEU A 269 6.20 -4.73 -11.19
N MET A 270 5.08 -4.81 -10.47
CA MET A 270 5.01 -4.38 -9.07
C MET A 270 5.49 -5.46 -8.12
N SER A 271 6.39 -5.08 -7.23
CA SER A 271 6.68 -5.83 -6.00
C SER A 271 5.49 -5.77 -5.02
N LEU A 272 5.52 -6.61 -3.98
CA LEU A 272 4.53 -6.56 -2.91
C LEU A 272 4.50 -5.20 -2.19
N GLU A 273 5.67 -4.62 -1.89
CA GLU A 273 5.79 -3.30 -1.24
C GLU A 273 5.15 -2.21 -2.12
N GLU A 274 5.45 -2.20 -3.43
CA GLU A 274 4.83 -1.26 -4.36
C GLU A 274 3.32 -1.46 -4.49
N ALA A 275 2.84 -2.70 -4.50
CA ALA A 275 1.43 -3.01 -4.55
C ALA A 275 0.68 -2.53 -3.31
N ILE A 276 1.25 -2.71 -2.11
CA ILE A 276 0.71 -2.20 -0.83
C ILE A 276 0.62 -0.67 -0.85
N GLY A 277 1.65 0.00 -1.40
CA GLY A 277 1.67 1.45 -1.57
C GLY A 277 0.72 1.99 -2.63
N TYR A 278 0.30 1.17 -3.60
CA TYR A 278 -0.47 1.59 -4.78
C TYR A 278 -1.96 1.24 -4.72
N VAL A 279 -2.33 0.19 -3.98
CA VAL A 279 -3.70 -0.35 -3.95
C VAL A 279 -4.72 0.65 -3.38
N ALA A 280 -5.86 0.81 -4.04
CA ALA A 280 -6.94 1.71 -3.62
C ALA A 280 -8.03 1.02 -2.80
N ALA A 281 -8.90 1.81 -2.16
CA ALA A 281 -9.93 1.32 -1.24
C ALA A 281 -10.92 0.30 -1.83
N ASP A 282 -11.14 0.32 -3.15
CA ASP A 282 -12.01 -0.60 -3.87
C ASP A 282 -11.24 -1.71 -4.62
N GLU A 283 -9.98 -1.91 -4.23
CA GLU A 283 -9.03 -2.88 -4.81
C GLU A 283 -8.51 -3.83 -3.73
N LEU A 284 -7.92 -4.94 -4.19
CA LEU A 284 -7.23 -5.93 -3.36
C LEU A 284 -5.92 -6.34 -4.06
N ILE A 285 -4.95 -6.76 -3.25
CA ILE A 285 -3.72 -7.40 -3.72
C ILE A 285 -3.90 -8.90 -3.55
N GLU A 286 -3.84 -9.66 -4.64
CA GLU A 286 -3.76 -11.12 -4.57
C GLU A 286 -2.30 -11.51 -4.46
N VAL A 287 -1.99 -12.30 -3.43
CA VAL A 287 -0.64 -12.76 -3.12
C VAL A 287 -0.63 -14.27 -3.16
N THR A 288 0.21 -14.83 -4.02
CA THR A 288 0.51 -16.26 -4.10
C THR A 288 2.02 -16.49 -4.10
N PRO A 289 2.50 -17.72 -3.88
CA PRO A 289 3.93 -18.01 -3.86
C PRO A 289 4.67 -17.63 -5.14
N LYS A 290 3.94 -17.54 -6.27
CA LYS A 290 4.51 -17.23 -7.58
C LYS A 290 4.20 -15.82 -8.07
N VAL A 291 3.07 -15.23 -7.65
CA VAL A 291 2.59 -14.00 -8.27
C VAL A 291 1.98 -13.05 -7.24
N VAL A 292 2.26 -11.76 -7.41
CA VAL A 292 1.55 -10.66 -6.77
C VAL A 292 0.75 -9.94 -7.84
N ARG A 293 -0.56 -9.76 -7.65
CA ARG A 293 -1.45 -9.11 -8.62
C ARG A 293 -2.34 -8.10 -7.93
N LEU A 294 -2.76 -7.10 -8.69
CA LEU A 294 -3.80 -6.17 -8.28
C LEU A 294 -5.12 -6.52 -8.95
N ARG A 295 -6.23 -6.29 -8.25
CA ARG A 295 -7.57 -6.48 -8.78
C ARG A 295 -8.57 -5.56 -8.12
N LYS A 296 -9.72 -5.36 -8.78
CA LYS A 296 -10.87 -4.73 -8.12
C LYS A 296 -11.46 -5.68 -7.08
N LYS A 297 -12.02 -5.14 -6.01
CA LYS A 297 -12.77 -5.91 -5.01
C LYS A 297 -13.94 -6.65 -5.66
N TYR A 298 -14.69 -5.96 -6.53
CA TYR A 298 -15.72 -6.56 -7.37
C TYR A 298 -15.17 -6.82 -8.77
N LEU A 299 -15.12 -8.10 -9.15
CA LEU A 299 -14.62 -8.53 -10.46
C LEU A 299 -15.58 -8.20 -11.61
N ASP A 300 -16.88 -8.30 -11.35
CA ASP A 300 -17.93 -8.01 -12.33
C ASP A 300 -18.09 -6.49 -12.55
N SER A 301 -18.13 -6.07 -13.82
CA SER A 301 -18.31 -4.66 -14.22
C SER A 301 -19.61 -4.06 -13.71
N THR A 302 -20.71 -4.79 -13.83
CA THR A 302 -22.05 -4.32 -13.46
C THR A 302 -22.13 -4.07 -11.96
N LYS A 303 -21.57 -4.99 -11.17
CA LYS A 303 -21.49 -4.89 -9.72
C LYS A 303 -20.61 -3.71 -9.28
N ARG A 304 -19.49 -3.43 -9.97
CA ARG A 304 -18.68 -2.23 -9.70
C ARG A 304 -19.48 -0.94 -9.88
N LYS A 305 -20.19 -0.82 -11.02
CA LYS A 305 -21.01 0.36 -11.32
C LYS A 305 -22.12 0.55 -10.29
N MET A 306 -22.77 -0.54 -9.89
CA MET A 306 -23.81 -0.52 -8.85
C MET A 306 -23.26 -0.07 -7.49
N MET A 307 -22.11 -0.61 -7.07
CA MET A 307 -21.52 -0.28 -5.76
C MET A 307 -20.92 1.12 -5.72
N LYS A 308 -20.45 1.66 -6.85
CA LYS A 308 -19.98 3.05 -6.95
C LYS A 308 -21.09 4.07 -6.65
N ASN A 309 -22.34 3.74 -6.96
CA ASN A 309 -23.49 4.62 -6.76
C ASN A 309 -24.11 4.50 -5.35
N LYS A 310 -23.60 3.60 -4.51
CA LYS A 310 -24.11 3.41 -3.15
C LYS A 310 -23.31 4.32 -2.19
N PRO A 311 -23.97 5.17 -1.39
CA PRO A 311 -23.25 5.94 -0.37
C PRO A 311 -22.57 4.97 0.60
N MET A 312 -21.29 5.19 0.86
CA MET A 312 -20.59 4.49 1.95
C MET A 312 -21.15 5.05 3.27
N ASN A 313 -21.92 4.24 3.99
CA ASN A 313 -22.24 4.48 5.40
C ASN A 313 -21.03 4.23 6.28
#